data_AF-A0A936JFM4-F1
#
_entry.id   AF-A0A936JFM4-F1
#
_cell.length_a   1.000
_cell.length_b   1.000
_cell.length_c   1.000
_cell.angle_alpha   90.00
_cell.angle_beta   90.00
_cell.angle_gamma   90.00
#
_symmetry.space_group_name_H-M   'P 1'
#
loop_
_entity.id
_entity.type
_entity.pdbx_description
1 polymer ?
#
loop_
_entity_poly.entity_id
_entity_poly.type
_entity_poly.pdbx_seq_one_letter_code
_entity_poly.pdbx_strand_id
1 'polypeptide(L)'
;MFPEDKLSSYSVFAKGEANKFLDSLDQKIEADEGGAMVHTLHDARVTALQAKLMTTSLNSLTQATTKSIEGTIKNLESITQNIKSSNDKIAALIKNTESITADLNKAQLSRTVKNVDTTLELTQDAIVTLKQTLKSSTQTIKELEGILHKVKSGEGTLGKLANDEALYNNLNRTIKNLDIFLTDFRLNPKRYVNVSVFGKKQKQYELPSHDPALSILDSVGLKEKQ
;
A
#
# COMPACT_ATOMS: atom_id res chain seq x y z
N MET A 1 -8.17 10.64 -48.44
CA MET A 1 -6.88 11.15 -48.94
C MET A 1 -7.15 11.88 -50.24
N PHE A 2 -7.08 13.21 -50.26
CA PHE A 2 -7.15 13.95 -51.52
C PHE A 2 -5.86 13.64 -52.28
N PRO A 3 -5.92 13.09 -53.49
CA PRO A 3 -4.73 12.56 -54.10
C PRO A 3 -3.90 13.74 -54.65
N GLU A 4 -2.67 13.86 -54.17
CA GLU A 4 -1.69 14.90 -54.59
C GLU A 4 -1.45 14.91 -56.10
N ASP A 5 -1.74 13.79 -56.76
CA ASP A 5 -1.58 13.55 -58.20
C ASP A 5 -2.44 14.49 -59.06
N LYS A 6 -3.68 14.81 -58.64
CA LYS A 6 -4.59 15.63 -59.45
C LYS A 6 -4.22 17.10 -59.39
N LEU A 7 -3.92 17.62 -58.21
CA LEU A 7 -3.55 19.03 -58.02
C LEU A 7 -2.18 19.35 -58.66
N SER A 8 -1.21 18.44 -58.51
CA SER A 8 0.07 18.56 -59.19
C SER A 8 -0.09 18.52 -60.71
N SER A 9 -0.93 17.61 -61.23
CA SER A 9 -1.25 17.51 -62.66
C SER A 9 -1.85 18.79 -63.25
N TYR A 10 -2.82 19.42 -62.56
CA TYR A 10 -3.39 20.70 -63.02
C TYR A 10 -2.35 21.84 -63.02
N SER A 11 -1.48 21.92 -62.01
CA SER A 11 -0.44 22.95 -61.95
C SER A 11 0.61 22.77 -63.06
N VAL A 12 0.96 21.53 -63.39
CA VAL A 12 1.91 21.18 -64.45
C VAL A 12 1.31 21.51 -65.81
N PHE A 13 0.05 21.14 -66.03
CA PHE A 13 -0.69 21.48 -67.24
C PHE A 13 -0.80 23.00 -67.43
N ALA A 14 -1.23 23.74 -66.41
CA ALA A 14 -1.38 25.19 -66.48
C ALA A 14 -0.05 25.91 -66.73
N LYS A 15 1.06 25.45 -66.14
CA LYS A 15 2.41 25.96 -66.45
C LYS A 15 2.84 25.65 -67.88
N GLY A 16 2.50 24.46 -68.39
CA GLY A 16 2.78 24.05 -69.76
C GLY A 16 2.05 24.92 -70.79
N GLU A 17 0.76 25.15 -70.60
CA GLU A 17 -0.04 26.03 -71.48
C GLU A 17 0.41 27.49 -71.39
N ALA A 18 0.77 27.98 -70.19
CA ALA A 18 1.33 29.32 -70.03
C ALA A 18 2.66 29.49 -70.78
N ASN A 19 3.53 28.47 -70.80
CA ASN A 19 4.77 28.52 -71.57
C ASN A 19 4.50 28.59 -73.08
N LYS A 20 3.62 27.72 -73.61
CA LYS A 20 3.27 27.75 -75.04
C LYS A 20 2.69 29.10 -75.46
N PHE A 21 1.87 29.71 -74.61
CA PHE A 21 1.31 31.03 -74.87
C PHE A 21 2.40 32.11 -74.88
N LEU A 22 3.32 32.10 -73.91
CA LEU A 22 4.47 33.00 -73.86
C LEU A 22 5.34 32.86 -75.13
N ASP A 23 5.65 31.63 -75.55
CA ASP A 23 6.42 31.35 -76.77
C ASP A 23 5.71 31.92 -78.01
N SER A 24 4.37 31.84 -78.07
CA SER A 24 3.56 32.40 -79.16
C SER A 24 3.55 33.93 -79.18
N LEU A 25 3.63 34.56 -78.00
CA LEU A 25 3.74 36.01 -77.88
C LEU A 25 5.15 36.48 -78.30
N ASP A 26 6.19 35.79 -77.86
CA ASP A 26 7.58 36.09 -78.23
C ASP A 26 7.76 36.02 -79.75
N GLN A 27 7.25 34.97 -80.41
CA GLN A 27 7.29 34.83 -81.86
C GLN A 27 6.54 35.97 -82.60
N LYS A 28 5.39 36.42 -82.07
CA LYS A 28 4.60 37.51 -82.67
C LYS A 28 5.25 38.87 -82.47
N ILE A 29 5.94 39.09 -81.34
CA ILE A 29 6.71 40.31 -81.07
C ILE A 29 7.89 40.41 -82.03
N GLU A 30 8.62 39.31 -82.25
CA GLU A 30 9.76 39.25 -83.17
C GLU A 30 9.37 39.50 -84.64
N ALA A 31 8.14 39.16 -85.02
CA ALA A 31 7.62 39.30 -86.39
C ALA A 31 6.95 40.66 -86.69
N ASP A 32 6.79 41.56 -85.72
CA ASP A 32 6.14 42.87 -85.92
C ASP A 32 7.13 43.93 -86.44
N GLU A 33 7.38 43.93 -87.75
CA GLU A 33 8.30 44.87 -88.43
C GLU A 33 7.82 46.34 -88.38
N GLY A 34 6.53 46.59 -88.08
CA GLY A 34 5.91 47.93 -88.08
C GLY A 34 5.69 48.55 -86.70
N GLY A 35 5.93 47.81 -85.61
CA GLY A 35 5.90 48.31 -84.23
C GLY A 35 4.51 48.65 -83.66
N ALA A 36 3.45 48.56 -84.47
CA ALA A 36 2.12 49.06 -84.09
C ALA A 36 1.45 48.24 -82.97
N MET A 37 1.84 46.98 -82.77
CA MET A 37 1.27 46.09 -81.74
C MET A 37 2.29 45.63 -80.68
N VAL A 38 3.58 45.95 -80.83
CA VAL A 38 4.66 45.54 -79.91
C VAL A 38 4.34 45.85 -78.44
N HIS A 39 3.83 47.05 -78.12
CA HIS A 39 3.52 47.42 -76.74
C HIS A 39 2.41 46.56 -76.12
N THR A 40 1.30 46.34 -76.84
CA THR A 40 0.19 45.50 -76.38
C THR A 40 0.62 44.04 -76.21
N LEU A 41 1.46 43.53 -77.13
CA LEU A 41 2.00 42.17 -77.03
C LEU A 41 2.99 42.03 -75.86
N HIS A 42 3.78 43.06 -75.59
CA HIS A 42 4.66 43.12 -74.42
C HIS A 42 3.86 43.11 -73.10
N ASP A 43 2.80 43.91 -73.00
CA ASP A 43 1.94 43.93 -71.82
C ASP A 43 1.26 42.57 -71.60
N ALA A 44 0.74 41.96 -72.66
CA ALA A 44 0.17 40.61 -72.62
C ALA A 44 1.19 39.57 -72.14
N ARG A 45 2.46 39.68 -72.57
CA ARG A 45 3.56 38.83 -72.12
C ARG A 45 3.85 39.04 -70.63
N VAL A 46 3.91 40.28 -70.17
CA VAL A 46 4.10 40.60 -68.75
C VAL A 46 2.96 40.02 -67.90
N THR A 47 1.70 40.17 -68.32
CA THR A 47 0.55 39.57 -67.65
C THR A 47 0.64 38.03 -67.61
N ALA A 48 1.04 37.39 -68.71
CA ALA A 48 1.21 35.94 -68.77
C ALA A 48 2.34 35.45 -67.83
N LEU A 49 3.43 36.21 -67.71
CA LEU A 49 4.50 35.93 -66.75
C LEU A 49 4.00 36.05 -65.30
N GLN A 50 3.20 37.09 -64.98
CA GLN A 50 2.60 37.25 -63.66
C GLN A 50 1.64 36.09 -63.32
N ALA A 51 0.81 35.66 -64.29
CA ALA A 51 -0.08 34.52 -64.13
C ALA A 51 0.71 33.21 -63.87
N LYS A 52 1.82 32.98 -64.59
CA LYS A 52 2.71 31.82 -64.37
C LYS A 52 3.34 31.82 -62.98
N LEU A 53 3.77 32.97 -62.48
CA LEU A 53 4.31 33.12 -61.11
C LEU A 53 3.24 32.88 -60.05
N MET A 54 2.02 33.38 -60.27
CA MET A 54 0.88 33.14 -59.39
C MET A 54 0.54 31.64 -59.31
N THR A 55 0.44 30.95 -60.43
CA THR A 55 0.21 29.49 -60.49
C THR A 55 1.30 28.71 -59.75
N THR A 56 2.57 29.16 -59.85
CA THR A 56 3.67 28.55 -59.10
C THR A 56 3.51 28.76 -57.59
N SER A 57 3.15 29.97 -57.16
CA SER A 57 2.93 30.28 -55.75
C SER A 57 1.73 29.54 -55.16
N LEU A 58 0.63 29.44 -55.91
CA LEU A 58 -0.55 28.66 -55.55
C LEU A 58 -0.21 27.17 -55.39
N ASN A 59 0.61 26.62 -56.28
CA ASN A 59 1.06 25.23 -56.18
C ASN A 59 1.92 25.00 -54.92
N SER A 60 2.83 25.93 -54.59
CA SER A 60 3.63 25.83 -53.36
C SER A 60 2.76 25.95 -52.09
N LEU A 61 1.80 26.88 -52.08
CA LEU A 61 0.85 27.04 -50.97
C LEU A 61 0.01 25.78 -50.77
N THR A 62 -0.48 25.19 -51.87
CA THR A 62 -1.28 23.97 -51.86
C THR A 62 -0.48 22.81 -51.28
N GLN A 63 0.76 22.60 -51.72
CA GLN A 63 1.64 21.57 -51.17
C GLN A 63 1.95 21.77 -49.69
N ALA A 64 2.26 23.01 -49.28
CA ALA A 64 2.49 23.33 -47.87
C ALA A 64 1.25 23.03 -47.02
N THR A 65 0.07 23.43 -47.50
CA THR A 65 -1.20 23.20 -46.82
C THR A 65 -1.53 21.71 -46.72
N THR A 66 -1.34 20.93 -47.80
CA THR A 66 -1.53 19.47 -47.78
C THR A 66 -0.65 18.81 -46.72
N LYS A 67 0.64 19.18 -46.65
CA LYS A 67 1.56 18.67 -45.63
C LYS A 67 1.12 19.05 -44.21
N SER A 68 0.67 20.28 -43.99
CA SER A 68 0.15 20.71 -42.69
C SER A 68 -1.13 19.96 -42.28
N ILE A 69 -2.03 19.69 -43.24
CA ILE A 69 -3.24 18.89 -43.01
C ILE A 69 -2.87 17.45 -42.67
N GLU A 70 -1.93 16.84 -43.40
CA GLU A 70 -1.44 15.50 -43.12
C GLU A 70 -0.85 15.40 -41.70
N GLY A 71 -0.01 16.36 -41.31
CA GLY A 71 0.52 16.46 -39.95
C GLY A 71 -0.58 16.61 -38.89
N THR A 72 -1.60 17.42 -39.17
CA THR A 72 -2.75 17.59 -38.27
C THR A 72 -3.53 16.29 -38.10
N ILE A 73 -3.79 15.57 -39.19
CA ILE A 73 -4.49 14.27 -39.16
C ILE A 73 -3.68 13.25 -38.36
N LYS A 74 -2.36 13.17 -38.58
CA LYS A 74 -1.46 12.29 -37.80
C LYS A 74 -1.48 12.63 -36.31
N ASN A 75 -1.46 13.90 -35.96
CA ASN A 75 -1.56 14.34 -34.57
C ASN A 75 -2.91 13.96 -33.95
N LEU A 76 -4.02 14.15 -34.68
CA LEU A 76 -5.35 13.75 -34.23
C LEU A 76 -5.47 12.24 -34.03
N GLU A 77 -4.88 11.44 -34.92
CA GLU A 77 -4.80 9.98 -34.77
C GLU A 77 -4.04 9.61 -33.49
N SER A 78 -2.86 10.20 -33.27
CA SER A 78 -2.06 9.96 -32.06
C SER A 78 -2.80 10.36 -30.79
N ILE A 79 -3.46 11.52 -30.77
CA ILE A 79 -4.29 11.97 -29.64
C ILE A 79 -5.43 10.96 -29.38
N THR A 80 -6.11 10.51 -30.42
CA THR A 80 -7.23 9.56 -30.29
C THR A 80 -6.74 8.21 -29.75
N GLN A 81 -5.58 7.73 -30.21
CA GLN A 81 -4.94 6.52 -29.68
C GLN A 81 -4.54 6.68 -28.21
N ASN A 82 -3.98 7.84 -27.83
CA ASN A 82 -3.63 8.15 -26.44
C ASN A 82 -4.85 8.22 -25.52
N ILE A 83 -5.95 8.82 -25.97
CA ILE A 83 -7.23 8.85 -25.25
C ILE A 83 -7.75 7.42 -25.07
N LYS A 84 -7.72 6.59 -26.12
CA LYS A 84 -8.13 5.19 -26.03
C LYS A 84 -7.29 4.43 -25.00
N SER A 85 -5.96 4.54 -25.06
CA SER A 85 -5.07 3.88 -24.10
C SER A 85 -5.31 4.35 -22.66
N SER A 86 -5.57 5.64 -22.47
CA SER A 86 -5.89 6.21 -21.17
C SER A 86 -7.22 5.68 -20.62
N ASN A 87 -8.24 5.57 -21.46
CA ASN A 87 -9.53 4.97 -21.10
C ASN A 87 -9.37 3.50 -20.70
N ASP A 88 -8.56 2.73 -21.43
CA ASP A 88 -8.30 1.32 -21.11
C ASP A 88 -7.59 1.20 -19.73
N LYS A 89 -6.65 2.10 -19.41
CA LYS A 89 -6.01 2.18 -18.07
C LYS A 89 -6.98 2.58 -16.96
N ILE A 90 -7.85 3.56 -17.21
CA ILE A 90 -8.87 4.00 -16.25
C ILE A 90 -9.84 2.85 -15.94
N ALA A 91 -10.27 2.10 -16.95
CA ALA A 91 -11.13 0.93 -16.76
C ALA A 91 -10.45 -0.13 -15.87
N ALA A 92 -9.15 -0.38 -16.09
CA ALA A 92 -8.39 -1.31 -15.24
C ALA A 92 -8.27 -0.80 -13.79
N LEU A 93 -8.05 0.50 -13.58
CA LEU A 93 -8.00 1.11 -12.24
C LEU A 93 -9.34 0.99 -11.51
N ILE A 94 -10.46 1.22 -12.20
CA ILE A 94 -11.80 1.06 -11.63
C ILE A 94 -12.00 -0.39 -11.19
N LYS A 95 -11.70 -1.36 -12.07
CA LYS A 95 -11.81 -2.79 -11.73
C LYS A 95 -10.94 -3.19 -10.54
N ASN A 96 -9.70 -2.69 -10.47
CA ASN A 96 -8.82 -2.94 -9.33
C ASN A 96 -9.38 -2.33 -8.03
N THR A 97 -9.94 -1.13 -8.11
CA THR A 97 -10.57 -0.44 -6.97
C THR A 97 -11.80 -1.21 -6.48
N GLU A 98 -12.64 -1.72 -7.38
CA GLU A 98 -13.77 -2.58 -7.05
C GLU A 98 -13.31 -3.87 -6.35
N SER A 99 -12.27 -4.53 -6.87
CA SER A 99 -11.71 -5.74 -6.26
C SER A 99 -11.15 -5.48 -4.86
N ILE A 100 -10.34 -4.43 -4.70
CA ILE A 100 -9.78 -4.04 -3.40
C ILE A 100 -10.92 -3.74 -2.41
N THR A 101 -11.94 -2.99 -2.85
CA THR A 101 -13.10 -2.67 -2.01
C THR A 101 -13.87 -3.93 -1.61
N ALA A 102 -14.04 -4.88 -2.53
CA ALA A 102 -14.68 -6.16 -2.23
C ALA A 102 -13.86 -7.00 -1.24
N ASP A 103 -12.54 -7.04 -1.37
CA ASP A 103 -11.64 -7.75 -0.45
C ASP A 103 -11.62 -7.09 0.94
N LEU A 104 -11.62 -5.76 1.01
CA LEU A 104 -11.76 -5.01 2.27
C LEU A 104 -13.09 -5.33 2.97
N ASN A 105 -14.20 -5.38 2.22
CA ASN A 105 -15.50 -5.77 2.79
C ASN A 105 -15.49 -7.21 3.32
N LYS A 106 -14.72 -8.11 2.70
CA LYS A 106 -14.55 -9.51 3.15
C LYS A 106 -13.60 -9.68 4.33
N ALA A 107 -12.72 -8.71 4.61
CA ALA A 107 -11.69 -8.82 5.65
C ALA A 107 -12.25 -8.93 7.09
N GLN A 108 -13.56 -8.78 7.28
CA GLN A 108 -14.24 -8.93 8.59
C GLN A 108 -13.58 -8.12 9.72
N LEU A 109 -13.06 -6.92 9.42
CA LEU A 109 -12.32 -6.10 10.39
C LEU A 109 -13.15 -5.82 11.65
N SER A 110 -14.46 -5.60 11.53
CA SER A 110 -15.35 -5.42 12.68
C SER A 110 -15.40 -6.63 13.61
N ARG A 111 -15.30 -7.86 13.06
CA ARG A 111 -15.20 -9.09 13.86
C ARG A 111 -13.84 -9.17 14.54
N THR A 112 -12.76 -8.82 13.84
CA THR A 112 -11.41 -8.77 14.44
C THR A 112 -11.34 -7.78 15.59
N VAL A 113 -11.86 -6.56 15.42
CA VAL A 113 -11.93 -5.55 16.48
C VAL A 113 -12.76 -6.07 17.66
N LYS A 114 -13.96 -6.62 17.39
CA LYS A 114 -14.79 -7.21 18.44
C LYS A 114 -14.09 -8.35 19.19
N ASN A 115 -13.35 -9.21 18.49
CA ASN A 115 -12.60 -10.28 19.12
C ASN A 115 -11.45 -9.75 19.99
N VAL A 116 -10.80 -8.66 19.58
CA VAL A 116 -9.79 -7.96 20.40
C VAL A 116 -10.46 -7.41 21.65
N ASP A 117 -11.59 -6.73 21.54
CA ASP A 117 -12.33 -6.18 22.69
C ASP A 117 -12.73 -7.30 23.67
N THR A 118 -13.33 -8.39 23.18
CA THR A 118 -13.67 -9.55 24.01
C THR A 118 -12.44 -10.20 24.64
N THR A 119 -11.31 -10.27 23.93
CA THR A 119 -10.06 -10.81 24.51
C THR A 119 -9.54 -9.90 25.62
N LEU A 120 -9.62 -8.57 25.46
CA LEU A 120 -9.23 -7.61 26.48
C LEU A 120 -10.14 -7.69 27.70
N GLU A 121 -11.45 -7.83 27.52
CA GLU A 121 -12.42 -8.05 28.60
C GLU A 121 -12.09 -9.32 29.39
N LEU A 122 -11.95 -10.47 28.72
CA LEU A 122 -11.60 -11.74 29.36
C LEU A 122 -10.25 -11.67 30.08
N THR A 123 -9.28 -10.94 29.51
CA THR A 123 -7.97 -10.75 30.14
C THR A 123 -8.09 -9.87 31.39
N GLN A 124 -8.90 -8.82 31.34
CA GLN A 124 -9.15 -7.94 32.48
C GLN A 124 -9.82 -8.72 33.63
N ASP A 125 -10.83 -9.55 33.32
CA ASP A 125 -11.51 -10.41 34.29
C ASP A 125 -10.56 -11.45 34.92
N ALA A 126 -9.69 -12.06 34.10
CA ALA A 126 -8.68 -12.98 34.60
C ALA A 126 -7.69 -12.29 35.56
N ILE A 127 -7.27 -11.06 35.27
CA ILE A 127 -6.39 -10.27 36.14
C ILE A 127 -7.10 -9.94 37.47
N VAL A 128 -8.38 -9.55 37.42
CA VAL A 128 -9.16 -9.27 38.64
C VAL A 128 -9.30 -10.52 39.49
N THR A 129 -9.66 -11.64 38.89
CA THR A 129 -9.79 -12.94 39.57
C THR A 129 -8.47 -13.37 40.18
N LEU A 130 -7.36 -13.26 39.43
CA LEU A 130 -6.02 -13.57 39.93
C LEU A 130 -5.65 -12.69 41.13
N LYS A 131 -5.92 -11.38 41.10
CA LYS A 131 -5.69 -10.49 42.24
C LYS A 131 -6.48 -10.92 43.47
N GLN A 132 -7.73 -11.36 43.30
CA GLN A 132 -8.54 -11.90 44.38
C GLN A 132 -7.95 -13.19 44.94
N THR A 133 -7.54 -14.13 44.08
CA THR A 133 -6.88 -15.37 44.50
C THR A 133 -5.60 -15.08 45.30
N LEU A 134 -4.74 -14.18 44.81
CA LEU A 134 -3.52 -13.78 45.53
C LEU A 134 -3.84 -13.18 46.91
N LYS A 135 -4.88 -12.36 46.99
CA LYS A 135 -5.36 -11.79 48.26
C LYS A 135 -5.85 -12.88 49.21
N SER A 136 -6.67 -13.81 48.73
CA SER A 136 -7.18 -14.94 49.52
C SER A 136 -6.06 -15.86 49.98
N SER A 137 -5.09 -16.20 49.12
CA SER A 137 -3.93 -17.00 49.49
C SER A 137 -3.08 -16.31 50.55
N THR A 138 -2.87 -14.99 50.44
CA THR A 138 -2.17 -14.20 51.47
C THR A 138 -2.91 -14.23 52.81
N GLN A 139 -4.25 -14.15 52.77
CA GLN A 139 -5.08 -14.24 53.97
C GLN A 139 -4.99 -15.64 54.61
N THR A 140 -5.05 -16.71 53.82
CA THR A 140 -4.86 -18.08 54.30
C THR A 140 -3.50 -18.24 54.97
N ILE A 141 -2.41 -17.72 54.39
CA ILE A 141 -1.08 -17.74 55.03
C ILE A 141 -1.15 -17.14 56.44
N LYS A 142 -1.74 -15.93 56.58
CA LYS A 142 -1.86 -15.26 57.88
C LYS A 142 -2.66 -16.06 58.90
N GLU A 143 -3.74 -16.72 58.46
CA GLU A 143 -4.55 -17.57 59.33
C GLU A 143 -3.77 -18.82 59.77
N LEU A 144 -3.03 -19.46 58.86
CA LEU A 144 -2.18 -20.60 59.18
C LEU A 144 -1.02 -20.21 60.11
N GLU A 145 -0.41 -19.03 59.93
CA GLU A 145 0.58 -18.46 60.85
C GLU A 145 -0.02 -18.27 62.25
N GLY A 146 -1.26 -17.76 62.34
CA GLY A 146 -1.98 -17.62 63.60
C GLY A 146 -2.26 -18.96 64.29
N ILE A 147 -2.62 -19.99 63.51
CA ILE A 147 -2.76 -21.37 64.03
C ILE A 147 -1.42 -21.88 64.54
N LEU A 148 -0.35 -21.72 63.76
CA LEU A 148 1.00 -22.16 64.14
C LEU A 148 1.46 -21.46 65.43
N HIS A 149 1.15 -20.17 65.60
CA HIS A 149 1.44 -19.42 66.81
C HIS A 149 0.70 -20.01 68.02
N LYS A 150 -0.60 -20.30 67.91
CA LYS A 150 -1.40 -20.90 69.00
C LYS A 150 -0.93 -22.30 69.38
N VAL A 151 -0.50 -23.10 68.40
CA VAL A 151 0.14 -24.39 68.65
C VAL A 151 1.44 -24.18 69.45
N LYS A 152 2.30 -23.25 69.02
CA LYS A 152 3.57 -22.94 69.69
C LYS A 152 3.37 -22.40 71.12
N SER A 153 2.33 -21.59 71.36
CA SER A 153 2.03 -21.02 72.68
C SER A 153 1.25 -21.97 73.60
N GLY A 154 0.87 -23.16 73.12
CA GLY A 154 0.12 -24.14 73.93
C GLY A 154 -1.34 -23.74 74.19
N GLU A 155 -1.91 -22.86 73.37
CA GLU A 155 -3.27 -22.35 73.57
C GLU A 155 -4.36 -23.31 73.05
N GLY A 156 -5.39 -23.55 73.86
CA GLY A 156 -6.60 -24.28 73.47
C GLY A 156 -6.40 -25.79 73.23
N THR A 157 -7.35 -26.41 72.51
CA THR A 157 -7.28 -27.84 72.16
C THR A 157 -6.18 -28.17 71.14
N LEU A 158 -5.78 -27.20 70.30
CA LEU A 158 -4.63 -27.31 69.40
C LEU A 158 -3.30 -27.25 70.16
N GLY A 159 -3.22 -26.45 71.23
CA GLY A 159 -2.11 -26.50 72.18
C GLY A 159 -1.95 -27.85 72.87
N LYS A 160 -3.05 -28.59 73.10
CA LYS A 160 -2.99 -29.98 73.59
C LYS A 160 -2.43 -30.96 72.56
N LEU A 161 -2.53 -30.63 71.27
CA LEU A 161 -1.91 -31.35 70.14
C LEU A 161 -0.48 -30.87 69.85
N ALA A 162 0.04 -29.84 70.52
CA ALA A 162 1.36 -29.26 70.26
C ALA A 162 2.54 -30.22 70.53
N ASN A 163 2.30 -31.35 71.18
CA ASN A 163 3.28 -32.44 71.31
C ASN A 163 3.49 -33.23 70.00
N ASP A 164 2.64 -33.04 68.98
CA ASP A 164 2.82 -33.64 67.66
C ASP A 164 3.76 -32.78 66.81
N GLU A 165 5.06 -33.06 66.93
CA GLU A 165 6.10 -32.42 66.12
C GLU A 165 5.82 -32.57 64.62
N ALA A 166 5.20 -33.67 64.18
CA ALA A 166 4.93 -33.91 62.76
C ALA A 166 3.86 -32.94 62.23
N LEU A 167 2.82 -32.63 63.01
CA LEU A 167 1.81 -31.64 62.65
C LEU A 167 2.43 -30.24 62.54
N TYR A 168 3.21 -29.80 63.54
CA TYR A 168 3.87 -28.49 63.52
C TYR A 168 4.81 -28.36 62.31
N ASN A 169 5.64 -29.37 62.07
CA ASN A 169 6.59 -29.38 60.97
C ASN A 169 5.90 -29.37 59.60
N ASN A 170 4.81 -30.12 59.44
CA ASN A 170 4.04 -30.13 58.19
C ASN A 170 3.34 -28.79 57.93
N LEU A 171 2.75 -28.17 58.95
CA LEU A 171 2.11 -26.87 58.81
C LEU A 171 3.11 -25.77 58.48
N ASN A 172 4.22 -25.71 59.22
CA ASN A 172 5.31 -24.75 58.98
C ASN A 172 5.89 -24.91 57.56
N ARG A 173 6.10 -26.15 57.10
CA ARG A 173 6.56 -26.43 55.74
C ARG A 173 5.55 -25.96 54.69
N THR A 174 4.26 -26.16 54.93
CA THR A 174 3.19 -25.74 54.01
C THR A 174 3.13 -24.22 53.86
N ILE A 175 3.18 -23.49 54.97
CA ILE A 175 3.20 -22.02 54.99
C ILE A 175 4.41 -21.50 54.21
N LYS A 176 5.61 -22.02 54.50
CA LYS A 176 6.83 -21.64 53.77
C LYS A 176 6.73 -21.89 52.27
N ASN A 177 6.24 -23.06 51.86
CA ASN A 177 6.09 -23.39 50.44
C ASN A 177 5.11 -22.45 49.73
N LEU A 178 4.02 -22.06 50.39
CA LEU A 178 3.04 -21.14 49.83
C LEU A 178 3.60 -19.71 49.73
N ASP A 179 4.36 -19.25 50.73
CA ASP A 179 5.06 -17.96 50.71
C ASP A 179 6.11 -17.87 49.59
N ILE A 180 6.89 -18.93 49.40
CA ILE A 180 7.83 -19.06 48.27
C ILE A 180 7.08 -18.93 46.94
N PHE A 181 5.99 -19.67 46.77
CA PHE A 181 5.21 -19.64 45.53
C PHE A 181 4.63 -18.24 45.25
N LEU A 182 4.00 -17.59 46.23
CA LEU A 182 3.44 -16.26 46.05
C LEU A 182 4.53 -15.21 45.78
N THR A 183 5.68 -15.35 46.43
CA THR A 183 6.83 -14.47 46.20
C THR A 183 7.38 -14.66 44.79
N ASP A 184 7.56 -15.90 44.33
CA ASP A 184 8.01 -16.16 42.96
C ASP A 184 6.98 -15.69 41.93
N PHE A 185 5.69 -15.92 42.17
CA PHE A 185 4.63 -15.42 41.29
C PHE A 185 4.64 -13.89 41.17
N ARG A 186 4.85 -13.18 42.29
CA ARG A 186 4.93 -11.71 42.33
C ARG A 186 6.14 -11.18 41.57
N LEU A 187 7.29 -11.83 41.73
CA LEU A 187 8.55 -11.40 41.11
C LEU A 187 8.67 -11.86 39.64
N ASN A 188 8.09 -13.01 39.30
CA ASN A 188 8.23 -13.69 38.02
C ASN A 188 6.87 -14.07 37.38
N PRO A 189 5.91 -13.13 37.22
CA PRO A 189 4.55 -13.46 36.76
C PRO A 189 4.51 -14.09 35.35
N LYS A 190 5.52 -13.81 34.50
CA LYS A 190 5.63 -14.39 33.14
C LYS A 190 5.83 -15.92 33.13
N ARG A 191 6.29 -16.53 34.23
CA ARG A 191 6.43 -17.99 34.34
C ARG A 191 5.07 -18.70 34.38
N TYR A 192 4.04 -18.00 34.87
CA TYR A 192 2.73 -18.57 35.16
C TYR A 192 1.63 -18.02 34.26
N VAL A 193 1.83 -16.85 33.64
CA VAL A 193 0.87 -16.21 32.74
C VAL A 193 1.49 -16.07 31.36
N ASN A 194 0.97 -16.85 30.39
CA ASN A 194 1.35 -16.76 28.99
C ASN A 194 0.19 -16.20 28.16
N VAL A 195 0.37 -15.02 27.57
CA VAL A 195 -0.66 -14.38 26.72
C VAL A 195 -0.24 -14.52 25.26
N SER A 196 -0.99 -15.31 24.49
CA SER A 196 -0.79 -15.44 23.04
C SER A 196 -1.65 -14.43 22.30
N VAL A 197 -1.06 -13.32 21.88
CA VAL A 197 -1.79 -12.29 21.13
C VAL A 197 -1.91 -12.58 19.63
N PHE A 198 -1.22 -13.60 19.13
CA PHE A 198 -1.34 -14.09 17.76
C PHE A 198 -1.13 -15.60 17.77
N GLY A 199 -1.74 -16.32 16.82
CA GLY A 199 -1.83 -17.80 16.75
C GLY A 199 -0.52 -18.59 16.62
N LYS A 200 0.60 -18.09 17.15
CA LYS A 200 1.83 -18.84 17.34
C LYS A 200 1.60 -19.90 18.41
N LYS A 201 2.03 -21.13 18.12
CA LYS A 201 2.00 -22.23 19.10
C LYS A 201 2.77 -21.82 20.34
N GLN A 202 2.18 -22.10 21.51
CA GLN A 202 2.84 -21.90 22.80
C GLN A 202 4.15 -22.68 22.84
N LYS A 203 5.27 -22.02 23.18
CA LYS A 203 6.55 -22.71 23.39
C LYS A 203 6.42 -23.56 24.65
N GLN A 204 6.95 -24.79 24.63
CA GLN A 204 7.04 -25.59 25.85
C GLN A 204 7.94 -24.87 26.88
N TYR A 205 7.57 -24.99 28.14
CA TYR A 205 8.38 -24.46 29.25
C TYR A 205 9.65 -25.30 29.40
N GLU A 206 10.81 -24.63 29.35
CA GLU A 206 12.12 -25.24 29.62
C GLU A 206 12.61 -24.76 30.99
N LEU A 207 13.10 -25.68 31.82
CA LEU A 207 13.67 -25.34 33.13
C LEU A 207 14.91 -24.44 32.94
N PRO A 208 14.94 -23.23 33.55
CA PRO A 208 16.10 -22.35 33.46
C PRO A 208 17.32 -22.98 34.14
N SER A 209 18.50 -22.85 33.54
CA SER A 209 19.77 -23.31 34.14
C SER A 209 20.09 -22.61 35.47
N HIS A 210 19.53 -21.43 35.72
CA HIS A 210 19.61 -20.71 36.99
C HIS A 210 18.20 -20.24 37.34
N ASP A 211 17.47 -21.02 38.14
CA ASP A 211 16.11 -20.67 38.57
C ASP A 211 16.15 -19.73 39.78
N PRO A 212 15.64 -18.48 39.68
CA PRO A 212 15.56 -17.57 40.82
C PRO A 212 14.76 -18.15 42.00
N ALA A 213 13.83 -19.08 41.76
CA ALA A 213 13.12 -19.77 42.84
C ALA A 213 14.06 -20.60 43.73
N LEU A 214 15.20 -21.08 43.19
CA LEU A 214 16.24 -21.73 44.00
C LEU A 214 16.90 -20.76 44.98
N SER A 215 17.03 -19.47 44.62
CA SER A 215 17.54 -18.45 45.55
C SER A 215 16.54 -18.13 46.67
N ILE A 216 15.24 -18.23 46.39
CA ILE A 216 14.20 -18.09 47.42
C ILE A 216 14.24 -19.31 48.35
N LEU A 217 14.36 -20.53 47.81
CA LEU A 217 14.54 -21.77 48.59
C LEU A 217 15.79 -21.73 49.50
N ASP A 218 16.88 -21.14 49.01
CA ASP A 218 18.10 -20.88 49.79
C ASP A 218 17.82 -19.91 50.96
N SER A 219 17.07 -18.84 50.72
CA SER A 219 16.75 -17.84 51.74
C SER A 219 15.84 -18.35 52.87
N VAL A 220 15.02 -19.40 52.62
CA VAL A 220 14.08 -19.96 53.61
C VAL A 220 14.50 -21.31 54.20
N GLY A 221 15.69 -21.80 53.83
CA GLY A 221 16.33 -22.98 54.40
C GLY A 221 15.71 -24.33 53.98
N LEU A 222 15.18 -24.41 52.76
CA LEU A 222 14.45 -25.59 52.23
C LEU A 222 15.20 -26.36 51.13
N LYS A 223 16.51 -26.13 50.93
CA LYS A 223 17.30 -26.99 50.05
C LYS A 223 17.26 -28.43 50.57
N GLU A 224 16.70 -29.34 49.79
CA GLU A 224 16.97 -30.77 49.99
C GLU A 224 18.48 -30.95 49.86
N LYS A 225 19.11 -31.52 50.90
CA LYS A 225 20.47 -32.01 50.79
C LYS A 225 20.45 -33.15 49.77
N GLN A 226 21.11 -32.94 48.64
CA GLN A 226 21.40 -34.00 47.67
C GLN A 226 22.22 -35.12 48.32
#